data_AF-A0A084SVK0-F1
#
_entry.id   AF-A0A084SVK0-F1
#
_cell.length_a   1.000
_cell.length_b   1.000
_cell.length_c   1.000
_cell.angle_alpha   90.00
_cell.angle_beta   90.00
_cell.angle_gamma   90.00
#
_symmetry.space_group_name_H-M   'P 1'
#
loop_
_entity.id
_entity.type
_entity.pdbx_description
1 polymer ?
#
loop_
_entity_poly.entity_id
_entity_poly.type
_entity_poly.pdbx_seq_one_letter_code
_entity_poly.pdbx_strand_id
1 'polypeptide(L)'
;MAAKSPRKKAATRTTTRRPRRKKAEPASKGLSAAEVASEAATPPVELVQGIQEDGGQVLSVYRDPLGAHTVVFAALPIDKVEPTPYQRDLSEPHVKRLAAAMERLDRFLDPVIAIRKEGRYWTPNGNHRLHASKLLGGKSIMALVLPEEDVAYQILALNTEKAHNLKERSLEVIRMHRGLTGARAGRESEFAHLFEEPAFLTLGAAYEKRPRFSGGAYNPFIKRAESFLDLPLAEALQVREARADKLLELDDAVATVVDGLKARGLQSPYLKNFVVARINFLRFKKEGPVEFDPTVARMISSARKFNLDKVNREDIGRMSGPLLAEDPE
;
A
#
# COMPACT_ATOMS: atom_id res chain seq x y z
N MET A 1 49.69 -36.23 18.68
CA MET A 1 49.03 -36.61 17.41
C MET A 1 47.54 -36.79 17.71
N ALA A 2 46.73 -35.73 17.56
CA ALA A 2 45.29 -35.75 17.83
C ALA A 2 44.51 -35.48 16.53
N ALA A 3 43.47 -36.29 16.31
CA ALA A 3 42.75 -36.45 15.06
C ALA A 3 41.97 -35.20 14.62
N LYS A 4 41.98 -34.92 13.31
CA LYS A 4 41.15 -33.89 12.66
C LYS A 4 39.73 -34.42 12.46
N SER A 5 38.73 -33.82 13.10
CA SER A 5 37.32 -34.01 12.74
C SER A 5 36.95 -33.24 11.47
N PRO A 6 36.18 -33.82 10.53
CA PRO A 6 35.74 -33.14 9.32
C PRO A 6 34.53 -32.24 9.62
N ARG A 7 34.65 -30.96 9.26
CA ARG A 7 33.61 -29.94 9.43
C ARG A 7 32.54 -30.12 8.34
N LYS A 8 31.31 -30.46 8.73
CA LYS A 8 30.13 -30.53 7.83
C LYS A 8 29.92 -29.18 7.13
N LYS A 9 29.95 -29.18 5.79
CA LYS A 9 29.55 -28.04 4.95
C LYS A 9 28.04 -27.83 5.10
N ALA A 10 27.64 -26.71 5.69
CA ALA A 10 26.25 -26.28 5.70
C ALA A 10 25.85 -25.86 4.29
N ALA A 11 24.77 -26.45 3.77
CA ALA A 11 24.23 -26.16 2.45
C ALA A 11 23.67 -24.73 2.41
N THR A 12 24.19 -23.93 1.49
CA THR A 12 23.71 -22.59 1.17
C THR A 12 22.29 -22.70 0.62
N ARG A 13 21.29 -22.27 1.41
CA ARG A 13 19.92 -22.09 0.90
C ARG A 13 19.91 -20.91 -0.08
N THR A 14 20.07 -21.23 -1.36
CA THR A 14 19.75 -20.33 -2.45
C THR A 14 18.26 -20.00 -2.37
N THR A 15 17.94 -18.73 -2.10
CA THR A 15 16.57 -18.23 -2.21
C THR A 15 16.15 -18.39 -3.67
N THR A 16 15.35 -19.42 -3.96
CA THR A 16 14.80 -19.69 -5.28
C THR A 16 14.00 -18.45 -5.71
N ARG A 17 14.48 -17.77 -6.76
CA ARG A 17 13.73 -16.71 -7.44
C ARG A 17 12.36 -17.29 -7.75
N ARG A 18 11.29 -16.71 -7.20
CA ARG A 18 9.92 -17.14 -7.51
C ARG A 18 9.80 -17.25 -9.04
N PRO A 19 9.36 -18.41 -9.56
CA PRO A 19 9.24 -18.58 -11.00
C PRO A 19 8.34 -17.47 -11.54
N ARG A 20 8.79 -16.81 -12.62
CA ARG A 20 7.93 -15.88 -13.36
C ARG A 20 6.64 -16.64 -13.69
N ARG A 21 5.48 -16.09 -13.30
CA ARG A 21 4.18 -16.67 -13.70
C ARG A 21 4.22 -16.85 -15.22
N LYS A 22 4.05 -18.09 -15.67
CA LYS A 22 3.85 -18.37 -17.09
C LYS A 22 2.61 -17.58 -17.52
N LYS A 23 2.71 -16.89 -18.65
CA LYS A 23 1.56 -16.22 -19.26
C LYS A 23 0.51 -17.30 -19.55
N ALA A 24 -0.73 -17.07 -19.13
CA ALA A 24 -1.82 -17.96 -19.49
C ALA A 24 -2.03 -17.93 -21.00
N GLU A 25 -2.53 -19.04 -21.56
CA GLU A 25 -2.93 -19.08 -22.96
C GLU A 25 -4.04 -18.03 -23.23
N PRO A 26 -4.05 -17.35 -24.39
CA PRO A 26 -5.12 -16.42 -24.72
C PRO A 26 -6.50 -17.09 -24.69
N ALA A 27 -7.52 -16.37 -24.18
CA ALA A 27 -8.90 -16.85 -24.07
C ALA A 27 -9.07 -18.19 -23.32
N SER A 28 -8.13 -18.58 -22.44
CA SER A 28 -8.13 -19.90 -21.80
C SER A 28 -8.76 -19.94 -20.40
N LYS A 29 -9.29 -18.84 -19.89
CA LYS A 29 -9.78 -18.73 -18.50
C LYS A 29 -10.99 -17.82 -18.41
N GLY A 30 -11.97 -18.23 -17.61
CA GLY A 30 -13.17 -17.45 -17.32
C GLY A 30 -14.34 -17.82 -18.21
N LEU A 31 -15.40 -17.03 -18.08
CA LEU A 31 -16.62 -17.14 -18.88
C LEU A 31 -16.47 -16.35 -20.20
N SER A 32 -17.11 -16.83 -21.25
CA SER A 32 -17.39 -16.06 -22.46
C SER A 32 -18.43 -14.97 -22.20
N ALA A 33 -18.53 -13.99 -23.12
CA ALA A 33 -19.50 -12.91 -23.01
C ALA A 33 -20.96 -13.41 -22.92
N ALA A 34 -21.30 -14.49 -23.64
CA ALA A 34 -22.63 -15.10 -23.58
C ALA A 34 -22.90 -15.78 -22.22
N GLU A 35 -21.89 -16.43 -21.65
CA GLU A 35 -22.00 -17.10 -20.36
C GLU A 35 -22.12 -16.11 -19.19
N VAL A 36 -21.47 -14.93 -19.29
CA VAL A 36 -21.62 -13.83 -18.32
C VAL A 36 -23.07 -13.36 -18.21
N ALA A 37 -23.75 -13.24 -19.36
CA ALA A 37 -25.13 -12.76 -19.47
C ALA A 37 -26.19 -13.87 -19.33
N SER A 38 -25.78 -15.12 -19.12
CA SER A 38 -26.70 -16.25 -19.04
C SER A 38 -27.59 -16.20 -17.79
N GLU A 39 -28.84 -16.67 -17.91
CA GLU A 39 -29.82 -16.80 -16.81
C GLU A 39 -29.39 -17.81 -15.71
N ALA A 40 -28.22 -18.45 -15.85
CA ALA A 40 -27.65 -19.32 -14.85
C ALA A 40 -27.21 -18.57 -13.57
N ALA A 41 -27.19 -17.23 -13.58
CA ALA A 41 -26.96 -16.44 -12.39
C ALA A 41 -28.20 -16.51 -11.48
N THR A 42 -28.15 -17.30 -10.41
CA THR A 42 -29.20 -17.28 -9.39
C THR A 42 -29.21 -15.90 -8.71
N PRO A 43 -30.32 -15.13 -8.78
CA PRO A 43 -30.38 -13.82 -8.14
C PRO A 43 -30.22 -13.99 -6.62
N PRO A 44 -29.36 -13.19 -5.97
CA PRO A 44 -29.22 -13.23 -4.52
C PRO A 44 -30.47 -12.55 -3.92
N VAL A 45 -31.54 -13.33 -3.71
CA VAL A 45 -32.89 -12.84 -3.39
C VAL A 45 -32.88 -11.85 -2.22
N GLU A 46 -32.20 -12.19 -1.14
CA GLU A 46 -32.09 -11.33 0.06
C GLU A 46 -31.39 -10.00 -0.24
N LEU A 47 -30.32 -10.02 -1.04
CA LEU A 47 -29.62 -8.80 -1.43
C LEU A 47 -30.48 -7.94 -2.35
N VAL A 48 -31.16 -8.55 -3.32
CA VAL A 48 -32.06 -7.84 -4.25
C VAL A 48 -33.20 -7.17 -3.49
N GLN A 49 -33.85 -7.90 -2.60
CA GLN A 49 -34.92 -7.36 -1.73
C GLN A 49 -34.37 -6.25 -0.83
N GLY A 50 -33.21 -6.48 -0.18
CA GLY A 50 -32.57 -5.49 0.68
C GLY A 50 -32.22 -4.19 -0.06
N ILE A 51 -31.78 -4.27 -1.33
CA ILE A 51 -31.54 -3.09 -2.17
C ILE A 51 -32.83 -2.30 -2.41
N GLN A 52 -33.93 -2.99 -2.71
CA GLN A 52 -35.22 -2.36 -2.96
C GLN A 52 -35.82 -1.72 -1.69
N GLU A 53 -35.79 -2.45 -0.57
CA GLU A 53 -36.19 -1.95 0.75
C GLU A 53 -35.39 -0.72 1.17
N ASP A 54 -34.12 -0.66 0.76
CA ASP A 54 -33.28 0.49 1.04
C ASP A 54 -33.59 1.71 0.16
N GLY A 55 -34.49 1.61 -0.82
CA GLY A 55 -34.80 2.65 -1.79
C GLY A 55 -33.89 2.65 -3.02
N GLY A 56 -33.08 1.61 -3.20
CA GLY A 56 -32.30 1.37 -4.41
C GLY A 56 -33.09 0.62 -5.48
N GLN A 57 -32.54 0.59 -6.69
CA GLN A 57 -33.13 -0.11 -7.84
C GLN A 57 -32.10 -1.06 -8.44
N VAL A 58 -32.44 -2.36 -8.45
CA VAL A 58 -31.66 -3.36 -9.20
C VAL A 58 -31.96 -3.20 -10.70
N LEU A 59 -30.89 -3.13 -11.49
CA LEU A 59 -30.94 -2.96 -12.95
C LEU A 59 -30.62 -4.26 -13.69
N SER A 60 -29.67 -5.04 -13.17
CA SER A 60 -29.31 -6.35 -13.72
C SER A 60 -28.56 -7.20 -12.69
N VAL A 61 -28.54 -8.51 -12.92
CA VAL A 61 -27.71 -9.49 -12.20
C VAL A 61 -26.93 -10.29 -13.23
N TYR A 62 -25.62 -10.43 -13.04
CA TYR A 62 -24.74 -11.14 -13.98
C TYR A 62 -23.63 -11.90 -13.25
N ARG A 63 -22.87 -12.72 -13.98
CA ARG A 63 -21.73 -13.47 -13.45
C ARG A 63 -20.41 -12.79 -13.80
N ASP A 64 -19.56 -12.54 -12.81
CA ASP A 64 -18.21 -12.02 -13.02
C ASP A 64 -17.44 -12.91 -14.02
N PRO A 65 -16.81 -12.34 -15.07
CA PRO A 65 -16.20 -13.12 -16.13
C PRO A 65 -15.01 -13.98 -15.68
N LEU A 66 -14.37 -13.69 -14.55
CA LEU A 66 -13.18 -14.43 -14.13
C LEU A 66 -13.53 -15.64 -13.25
N GLY A 67 -14.35 -15.41 -12.21
CA GLY A 67 -14.68 -16.43 -11.21
C GLY A 67 -16.12 -16.93 -11.26
N ALA A 68 -16.95 -16.34 -12.14
CA ALA A 68 -18.36 -16.65 -12.28
C ALA A 68 -19.22 -16.34 -11.03
N HIS A 69 -18.70 -15.49 -10.13
CA HIS A 69 -19.38 -14.97 -8.94
C HIS A 69 -20.54 -14.05 -9.33
N THR A 70 -21.60 -14.03 -8.54
CA THR A 70 -22.77 -13.20 -8.82
C THR A 70 -22.48 -11.73 -8.51
N VAL A 71 -22.84 -10.83 -9.43
CA VAL A 71 -22.76 -9.38 -9.25
C VAL A 71 -24.11 -8.75 -9.55
N VAL A 72 -24.56 -7.86 -8.67
CA VAL A 72 -25.79 -7.10 -8.84
C VAL A 72 -25.45 -5.69 -9.31
N PHE A 73 -25.90 -5.29 -10.49
CA PHE A 73 -25.79 -3.91 -10.96
C PHE A 73 -27.03 -3.12 -10.51
N ALA A 74 -26.82 -2.05 -9.74
CA ALA A 74 -27.90 -1.30 -9.12
C ALA A 74 -27.63 0.21 -9.11
N ALA A 75 -28.72 0.99 -9.04
CA ALA A 75 -28.68 2.40 -8.65
C ALA A 75 -29.03 2.50 -7.16
N LEU A 76 -28.14 3.08 -6.36
CA LEU A 76 -28.29 3.19 -4.91
C LEU A 76 -28.57 4.64 -4.48
N PRO A 77 -29.36 4.89 -3.42
CA PRO A 77 -29.46 6.22 -2.80
C PRO A 77 -28.08 6.66 -2.32
N ILE A 78 -27.61 7.83 -2.77
CA ILE A 78 -26.22 8.25 -2.57
C ILE A 78 -25.87 8.46 -1.09
N ASP A 79 -26.87 8.78 -0.27
CA ASP A 79 -26.79 9.03 1.16
C ASP A 79 -26.60 7.74 1.97
N LYS A 80 -27.01 6.59 1.42
CA LYS A 80 -26.76 5.26 1.99
C LYS A 80 -25.40 4.67 1.60
N VAL A 81 -24.66 5.30 0.68
CA VAL A 81 -23.32 4.84 0.28
C VAL A 81 -22.23 5.60 1.05
N GLU A 82 -21.35 4.83 1.69
CA GLU A 82 -20.27 5.33 2.54
C GLU A 82 -18.94 4.59 2.28
N PRO A 83 -17.79 5.25 2.46
CA PRO A 83 -16.50 4.59 2.35
C PRO A 83 -16.35 3.46 3.37
N THR A 84 -15.55 2.44 3.05
CA THR A 84 -15.16 1.45 4.05
C THR A 84 -14.32 2.11 5.16
N PRO A 85 -14.42 1.65 6.43
CA PRO A 85 -13.69 2.26 7.55
C PRO A 85 -12.16 2.31 7.42
N TYR A 86 -11.60 1.45 6.57
CA TYR A 86 -10.16 1.26 6.38
C TYR A 86 -9.63 1.82 5.05
N GLN A 87 -10.46 2.57 4.32
CA GLN A 87 -10.08 3.12 3.02
C GLN A 87 -9.07 4.27 3.13
N ARG A 88 -8.42 4.54 1.99
CA ARG A 88 -7.49 5.65 1.79
C ARG A 88 -8.14 7.01 2.12
N ASP A 89 -7.33 7.91 2.68
CA ASP A 89 -7.68 9.32 2.84
C ASP A 89 -8.09 9.96 1.50
N LEU A 90 -9.24 10.61 1.50
CA LEU A 90 -9.79 11.32 0.37
C LEU A 90 -8.86 12.46 -0.06
N SER A 91 -8.53 12.55 -1.34
CA SER A 91 -7.80 13.70 -1.88
C SER A 91 -8.78 14.75 -2.39
N GLU A 92 -9.00 15.83 -1.62
CA GLU A 92 -9.88 16.93 -2.05
C GLU A 92 -9.55 17.49 -3.44
N PRO A 93 -8.26 17.73 -3.81
CA PRO A 93 -7.94 18.18 -5.17
C PRO A 93 -8.28 17.17 -6.26
N HIS A 94 -8.27 15.87 -5.94
CA HIS A 94 -8.68 14.84 -6.88
C HIS A 94 -10.20 14.80 -7.03
N VAL A 95 -10.94 14.89 -5.92
CA VAL A 95 -12.42 14.99 -5.93
C VAL A 95 -12.88 16.18 -6.76
N LYS A 96 -12.33 17.38 -6.52
CA LYS A 96 -12.72 18.59 -7.27
C LYS A 96 -12.46 18.45 -8.77
N ARG A 97 -11.31 17.88 -9.16
CA ARG A 97 -10.99 17.63 -10.58
C ARG A 97 -11.94 16.61 -11.21
N LEU A 98 -12.27 15.55 -10.48
CA LEU A 98 -13.20 14.53 -10.95
C LEU A 98 -14.61 15.10 -11.10
N ALA A 99 -15.10 15.86 -10.11
CA ALA A 99 -16.38 16.54 -10.19
C ALA A 99 -16.46 17.49 -11.39
N ALA A 100 -15.45 18.33 -11.62
CA ALA A 100 -15.39 19.21 -12.79
C ALA A 100 -15.38 18.44 -14.12
N ALA A 101 -14.71 17.29 -14.17
CA ALA A 101 -14.71 16.44 -15.38
C ALA A 101 -16.08 15.79 -15.62
N MET A 102 -16.73 15.30 -14.56
CA MET A 102 -18.08 14.72 -14.62
C MET A 102 -19.12 15.76 -15.02
N GLU A 103 -19.06 16.97 -14.46
CA GLU A 103 -19.94 18.09 -14.80
C GLU A 103 -19.74 18.52 -16.26
N ARG A 104 -18.49 18.67 -16.71
CA ARG A 104 -18.18 19.02 -18.11
C ARG A 104 -18.67 17.98 -19.11
N LEU A 105 -18.57 16.69 -18.77
CA LEU A 105 -19.02 15.59 -19.63
C LEU A 105 -20.52 15.30 -19.49
N ASP A 106 -21.15 15.79 -18.42
CA ASP A 106 -22.50 15.44 -17.97
C ASP A 106 -22.71 13.92 -17.85
N ARG A 107 -21.72 13.21 -17.31
CA ARG A 107 -21.74 11.75 -17.18
C ARG A 107 -20.99 11.24 -15.94
N PHE A 108 -21.47 10.12 -15.38
CA PHE A 108 -20.77 9.35 -14.34
C PHE A 108 -19.93 8.20 -14.92
N LEU A 109 -20.53 7.38 -15.80
CA LEU A 109 -19.98 6.24 -16.55
C LEU A 109 -19.37 5.06 -15.78
N ASP A 110 -18.73 5.28 -14.64
CA ASP A 110 -17.94 4.27 -13.94
C ASP A 110 -18.58 3.92 -12.57
N PRO A 111 -19.32 2.80 -12.46
CA PRO A 111 -19.99 2.38 -11.24
C PRO A 111 -19.02 2.11 -10.08
N VAL A 112 -19.39 2.50 -8.86
CA VAL A 112 -18.62 2.14 -7.66
C VAL A 112 -18.78 0.65 -7.34
N ILE A 113 -17.85 0.05 -6.61
CA ILE A 113 -18.09 -1.26 -5.99
C ILE A 113 -18.74 -1.02 -4.64
N ALA A 114 -19.76 -1.80 -4.30
CA ALA A 114 -20.50 -1.67 -3.04
C ALA A 114 -20.79 -3.03 -2.41
N ILE A 115 -20.89 -3.05 -1.08
CA ILE A 115 -21.30 -4.21 -0.29
C ILE A 115 -22.36 -3.72 0.69
N ARG A 116 -23.52 -4.39 0.71
CA ARG A 116 -24.61 -4.03 1.60
C ARG A 116 -24.31 -4.51 3.01
N LYS A 117 -24.43 -3.62 3.99
CA LYS A 117 -24.27 -3.91 5.41
C LYS A 117 -25.27 -3.09 6.22
N GLU A 118 -26.17 -3.77 6.92
CA GLU A 118 -27.14 -3.14 7.83
C GLU A 118 -27.93 -1.97 7.19
N GLY A 119 -28.38 -2.14 5.94
CA GLY A 119 -29.13 -1.13 5.19
C GLY A 119 -28.29 0.04 4.64
N ARG A 120 -26.96 -0.03 4.78
CA ARG A 120 -25.97 0.87 4.16
C ARG A 120 -25.10 0.13 3.16
N TYR A 121 -24.34 0.89 2.38
CA TYR A 121 -23.51 0.36 1.30
C TYR A 121 -22.09 0.84 1.46
N TRP A 122 -21.22 -0.08 1.86
CA TRP A 122 -19.80 0.20 1.97
C TRP A 122 -19.15 0.11 0.61
N THR A 123 -18.48 1.18 0.19
CA THR A 123 -17.75 1.19 -1.09
C THR A 123 -16.26 0.92 -0.86
N PRO A 124 -15.74 -0.29 -1.10
CA PRO A 124 -14.29 -0.59 -1.04
C PRO A 124 -13.51 -0.03 -2.25
N ASN A 125 -14.18 0.34 -3.33
CA ASN A 125 -13.59 1.04 -4.48
C ASN A 125 -14.60 2.03 -5.08
N GLY A 126 -14.18 3.29 -5.23
CA GLY A 126 -15.02 4.34 -5.78
C GLY A 126 -15.18 5.56 -4.87
N ASN A 127 -14.46 5.66 -3.74
CA ASN A 127 -14.66 6.75 -2.78
C ASN A 127 -14.53 8.16 -3.39
N HIS A 128 -13.55 8.40 -4.27
CA HIS A 128 -13.41 9.69 -4.95
C HIS A 128 -14.60 9.99 -5.87
N ARG A 129 -15.13 8.97 -6.56
CA ARG A 129 -16.33 9.06 -7.41
C ARG A 129 -17.57 9.35 -6.58
N LEU A 130 -17.73 8.66 -5.44
CA LEU A 130 -18.80 8.92 -4.48
C LEU A 130 -18.79 10.38 -4.01
N HIS A 131 -17.64 10.88 -3.56
CA HIS A 131 -17.52 12.27 -3.09
C HIS A 131 -17.70 13.30 -4.22
N ALA A 132 -17.21 13.00 -5.43
CA ALA A 132 -17.44 13.87 -6.59
C ALA A 132 -18.94 13.95 -6.93
N SER A 133 -19.65 12.82 -6.96
CA SER A 133 -21.10 12.77 -7.15
C SER A 133 -21.85 13.52 -6.04
N LYS A 134 -21.44 13.38 -4.78
CA LYS A 134 -22.02 14.14 -3.65
C LYS A 134 -21.78 15.64 -3.81
N LEU A 135 -20.58 16.06 -4.24
CA LEU A 135 -20.25 17.47 -4.49
C LEU A 135 -21.12 18.08 -5.60
N LEU A 136 -21.47 17.29 -6.62
CA LEU A 136 -22.37 17.70 -7.70
C LEU A 136 -23.88 17.59 -7.34
N GLY A 137 -24.22 17.19 -6.12
CA GLY A 137 -25.62 17.06 -5.69
C GLY A 137 -26.36 15.86 -6.31
N GLY A 138 -25.64 14.79 -6.67
CA GLY A 138 -26.24 13.56 -7.18
C GLY A 138 -27.25 12.98 -6.17
N LYS A 139 -28.36 12.41 -6.67
CA LYS A 139 -29.39 11.74 -5.83
C LYS A 139 -29.12 10.26 -5.65
N SER A 140 -28.55 9.63 -6.68
CA SER A 140 -28.23 8.22 -6.73
C SER A 140 -26.82 8.02 -7.28
N ILE A 141 -26.29 6.82 -7.08
CA ILE A 141 -25.00 6.40 -7.62
C ILE A 141 -25.09 4.99 -8.18
N MET A 142 -24.46 4.78 -9.33
CA MET A 142 -24.40 3.47 -9.97
C MET A 142 -23.38 2.59 -9.24
N ALA A 143 -23.75 1.35 -8.93
CA ALA A 143 -22.91 0.44 -8.18
C ALA A 143 -22.96 -1.00 -8.69
N LEU A 144 -21.81 -1.68 -8.61
CA LEU A 144 -21.68 -3.13 -8.65
C LEU A 144 -21.72 -3.64 -7.21
N VAL A 145 -22.86 -4.18 -6.80
CA VAL A 145 -23.10 -4.70 -5.46
C VAL A 145 -22.73 -6.17 -5.39
N LEU A 146 -21.82 -6.51 -4.49
CA LEU A 146 -21.34 -7.87 -4.31
C LEU A 146 -22.08 -8.54 -3.13
N PRO A 147 -22.54 -9.80 -3.28
CA PRO A 147 -23.14 -10.57 -2.19
C PRO A 147 -22.17 -10.89 -1.05
N GLU A 148 -20.91 -11.16 -1.37
CA GLU A 148 -19.93 -11.64 -0.39
C GLU A 148 -19.25 -10.48 0.36
N GLU A 149 -19.56 -10.32 1.65
CA GLU A 149 -18.98 -9.25 2.47
C GLU A 149 -17.44 -9.33 2.58
N ASP A 150 -16.87 -10.54 2.63
CA ASP A 150 -15.42 -10.75 2.80
C ASP A 150 -14.58 -10.24 1.62
N VAL A 151 -15.20 -10.03 0.45
CA VAL A 151 -14.52 -9.51 -0.73
C VAL A 151 -14.15 -8.02 -0.55
N ALA A 152 -14.79 -7.31 0.38
CA ALA A 152 -14.47 -5.93 0.74
C ALA A 152 -12.98 -5.72 1.06
N TYR A 153 -12.37 -6.71 1.72
CA TYR A 153 -10.96 -6.69 2.12
C TYR A 153 -10.02 -7.02 0.95
N GLN A 154 -10.49 -7.79 -0.03
CA GLN A 154 -9.71 -8.26 -1.17
C GLN A 154 -9.72 -7.26 -2.33
N ILE A 155 -10.77 -6.45 -2.45
CA ILE A 155 -10.88 -5.42 -3.50
C ILE A 155 -9.79 -4.36 -3.42
N LEU A 156 -9.26 -4.08 -2.22
CA LEU A 156 -8.10 -3.19 -2.08
C LEU A 156 -6.90 -3.69 -2.89
N ALA A 157 -6.68 -5.01 -2.92
CA ALA A 157 -5.61 -5.62 -3.72
C ALA A 157 -5.85 -5.49 -5.24
N LEU A 158 -7.08 -5.19 -5.68
CA LEU A 158 -7.45 -5.00 -7.09
C LEU A 158 -7.20 -3.57 -7.59
N ASN A 159 -7.00 -2.60 -6.69
CA ASN A 159 -6.65 -1.20 -7.03
C ASN A 159 -5.18 -1.08 -7.49
N THR A 160 -4.81 -1.83 -8.53
CA THR A 160 -3.44 -1.90 -9.04
C THR A 160 -3.08 -0.78 -10.03
N GLU A 161 -4.04 0.05 -10.44
CA GLU A 161 -3.86 1.09 -11.48
C GLU A 161 -2.94 2.24 -11.07
N LYS A 162 -2.89 2.57 -9.78
CA LYS A 162 -1.90 3.51 -9.26
C LYS A 162 -1.00 2.71 -8.35
N ALA A 163 0.25 2.51 -8.75
CA ALA A 163 1.26 2.08 -7.79
C ALA A 163 1.24 3.09 -6.64
N HIS A 164 0.61 2.70 -5.52
CA HIS A 164 0.55 3.55 -4.34
C HIS A 164 1.97 4.02 -4.07
N ASN A 165 2.13 5.32 -3.87
CA ASN A 165 3.40 5.80 -3.39
C ASN A 165 3.66 5.14 -2.03
N LEU A 166 4.93 4.96 -1.68
CA LEU A 166 5.35 4.24 -0.47
C LEU A 166 4.57 4.67 0.79
N LYS A 167 4.25 5.96 0.90
CA LYS A 167 3.49 6.52 2.01
C LYS A 167 2.08 5.95 2.10
N GLU A 168 1.32 6.00 1.02
CA GLU A 168 -0.06 5.52 0.98
C GLU A 168 -0.16 4.04 1.34
N ARG A 169 0.69 3.21 0.72
CA ARG A 169 0.79 1.77 1.04
C ARG A 169 1.13 1.52 2.49
N SER A 170 2.11 2.25 3.02
CA SER A 170 2.54 2.06 4.41
C SER A 170 1.44 2.46 5.40
N LEU A 171 0.73 3.56 5.13
CA LEU A 171 -0.39 4.03 5.95
C LEU A 171 -1.57 3.05 5.94
N GLU A 172 -1.91 2.49 4.78
CA GLU A 172 -2.95 1.48 4.66
C GLU A 172 -2.62 0.23 5.48
N VAL A 173 -1.39 -0.28 5.33
CA VAL A 173 -0.94 -1.49 6.03
C VAL A 173 -0.91 -1.32 7.54
N ILE A 174 -0.43 -0.19 8.08
CA ILE A 174 -0.43 0.03 9.53
C ILE A 174 -1.85 0.20 10.08
N ARG A 175 -2.75 0.88 9.37
CA ARG A 175 -4.15 1.03 9.77
C ARG A 175 -4.86 -0.31 9.80
N MET A 176 -4.58 -1.17 8.82
CA MET A 176 -5.08 -2.55 8.79
C MET A 176 -4.59 -3.35 10.00
N HIS A 177 -3.29 -3.27 10.33
CA HIS A 177 -2.72 -3.96 11.50
C HIS A 177 -3.38 -3.51 12.81
N ARG A 178 -3.61 -2.20 12.98
CA ARG A 178 -4.38 -1.65 14.11
C ARG A 178 -5.82 -2.16 14.14
N GLY A 179 -6.50 -2.20 13.00
CA GLY A 179 -7.88 -2.70 12.91
C GLY A 179 -8.02 -4.20 13.21
N LEU A 180 -7.00 -5.00 12.87
CA LEU A 180 -6.94 -6.41 13.22
C LEU A 180 -6.62 -6.63 14.71
N THR A 181 -5.88 -5.71 15.32
CA THR A 181 -5.53 -5.78 16.74
C THR A 181 -6.80 -5.66 17.59
N GLY A 182 -7.12 -6.72 18.33
CA GLY A 182 -8.34 -6.81 19.15
C GLY A 182 -9.57 -7.35 18.42
N ALA A 183 -9.60 -7.26 17.08
CA ALA A 183 -10.67 -7.85 16.27
C ALA A 183 -10.40 -9.33 15.90
N ARG A 184 -9.13 -9.72 15.74
CA ARG A 184 -8.73 -11.10 15.46
C ARG A 184 -7.57 -11.54 16.37
N ALA A 185 -7.59 -12.81 16.76
CA ALA A 185 -6.44 -13.47 17.38
C ALA A 185 -5.46 -13.95 16.29
N GLY A 186 -4.18 -14.04 16.64
CA GLY A 186 -3.13 -14.56 15.77
C GLY A 186 -1.83 -13.76 15.85
N ARG A 187 -0.83 -14.24 15.12
CA ARG A 187 0.53 -13.66 15.09
C ARG A 187 0.70 -12.82 13.83
N GLU A 188 1.49 -11.75 13.88
CA GLU A 188 1.69 -10.87 12.70
C GLU A 188 2.14 -11.65 11.46
N SER A 189 2.99 -12.66 11.63
CA SER A 189 3.46 -13.58 10.57
C SER A 189 2.33 -14.32 9.84
N GLU A 190 1.22 -14.62 10.50
CA GLU A 190 0.05 -15.31 9.91
C GLU A 190 -0.72 -14.39 8.95
N PHE A 191 -0.66 -13.08 9.17
CA PHE A 191 -1.30 -12.04 8.36
C PHE A 191 -0.37 -11.45 7.29
N ALA A 192 0.81 -12.04 7.06
CA ALA A 192 1.81 -11.56 6.10
C ALA A 192 1.26 -11.34 4.68
N HIS A 193 0.27 -12.13 4.27
CA HIS A 193 -0.39 -12.02 2.98
C HIS A 193 -1.26 -10.75 2.84
N LEU A 194 -1.72 -10.18 3.96
CA LEU A 194 -2.48 -8.93 4.01
C LEU A 194 -1.56 -7.70 4.07
N PHE A 195 -0.44 -7.81 4.79
CA PHE A 195 0.47 -6.68 5.01
C PHE A 195 1.47 -6.44 3.87
N GLU A 196 1.53 -7.36 2.89
CA GLU A 196 2.45 -7.38 1.74
C GLU A 196 3.94 -7.46 2.10
N GLU A 197 4.46 -6.49 2.83
CA GLU A 197 5.87 -6.33 3.17
C GLU A 197 6.04 -5.76 4.60
N PRO A 198 6.91 -6.36 5.45
CA PRO A 198 7.03 -5.95 6.85
C PRO A 198 7.53 -4.51 7.02
N ALA A 199 8.25 -3.96 6.02
CA ALA A 199 8.69 -2.57 6.02
C ALA A 199 7.52 -1.57 6.07
N PHE A 200 6.37 -1.91 5.47
CA PHE A 200 5.20 -1.04 5.42
C PHE A 200 4.59 -0.78 6.80
N LEU A 201 4.68 -1.75 7.71
CA LEU A 201 4.19 -1.59 9.09
C LEU A 201 4.96 -0.51 9.85
N THR A 202 6.29 -0.62 9.85
CA THR A 202 7.16 0.35 10.55
C THR A 202 7.13 1.72 9.87
N LEU A 203 7.16 1.76 8.53
CA LEU A 203 7.04 3.01 7.78
C LEU A 203 5.68 3.67 7.98
N GLY A 204 4.60 2.88 8.05
CA GLY A 204 3.25 3.36 8.25
C GLY A 204 3.12 4.06 9.58
N ALA A 205 3.56 3.41 10.65
CA ALA A 205 3.59 4.00 11.99
C ALA A 205 4.43 5.31 12.03
N ALA A 206 5.52 5.39 11.27
CA ALA A 206 6.29 6.64 11.15
C ALA A 206 5.53 7.73 10.39
N TYR A 207 4.80 7.40 9.33
CA TYR A 207 3.99 8.35 8.57
C TYR A 207 2.77 8.86 9.34
N GLU A 208 2.14 8.04 10.18
CA GLU A 208 1.07 8.46 11.09
C GLU A 208 1.56 9.57 12.03
N LYS A 209 2.75 9.38 12.61
CA LYS A 209 3.39 10.36 13.50
C LYS A 209 3.90 11.60 12.76
N ARG A 210 4.45 11.42 11.55
CA ARG A 210 5.05 12.50 10.74
C ARG A 210 4.63 12.40 9.27
N PRO A 211 3.55 13.07 8.83
CA PRO A 211 3.02 12.94 7.47
C PRO A 211 3.99 13.36 6.35
N ARG A 212 4.96 14.24 6.63
CA ARG A 212 5.99 14.70 5.68
C ARG A 212 7.31 13.91 5.78
N PHE A 213 7.32 12.80 6.50
CA PHE A 213 8.49 11.92 6.62
C PHE A 213 8.99 11.46 5.25
N SER A 214 10.31 11.44 5.06
CA SER A 214 10.94 11.09 3.77
C SER A 214 11.21 9.58 3.66
N GLY A 215 10.19 8.74 3.87
CA GLY A 215 10.37 7.29 4.00
C GLY A 215 11.06 6.60 2.82
N GLY A 216 10.98 7.19 1.62
CA GLY A 216 11.66 6.69 0.42
C GLY A 216 13.18 6.60 0.57
N ALA A 217 13.80 7.50 1.34
CA ALA A 217 15.24 7.48 1.61
C ALA A 217 15.67 6.28 2.45
N TYR A 218 14.79 5.84 3.36
CA TYR A 218 15.10 4.82 4.38
C TYR A 218 14.62 3.42 3.97
N ASN A 219 13.58 3.33 3.12
CA ASN A 219 12.98 2.07 2.69
C ASN A 219 14.01 0.98 2.27
N PRO A 220 15.07 1.27 1.49
CA PRO A 220 16.01 0.24 1.05
C PRO A 220 16.68 -0.55 2.16
N PHE A 221 17.03 0.08 3.30
CA PHE A 221 17.61 -0.67 4.42
C PHE A 221 16.54 -1.26 5.34
N ILE A 222 15.39 -0.59 5.50
CA ILE A 222 14.27 -1.10 6.30
C ILE A 222 13.80 -2.45 5.73
N LYS A 223 13.62 -2.55 4.41
CA LYS A 223 13.30 -3.83 3.72
C LYS A 223 14.26 -4.97 4.05
N ARG A 224 15.53 -4.65 4.33
CA ARG A 224 16.55 -5.64 4.69
C ARG A 224 16.58 -5.95 6.17
N ALA A 225 16.18 -5.00 7.02
CA ALA A 225 16.27 -5.09 8.47
C ALA A 225 14.95 -5.54 9.11
N GLU A 226 13.86 -5.53 8.35
CA GLU A 226 12.53 -5.94 8.79
C GLU A 226 12.17 -7.35 8.33
N SER A 227 11.51 -8.08 9.22
CA SER A 227 10.82 -9.34 8.94
C SER A 227 9.44 -9.29 9.59
N PHE A 228 8.51 -10.13 9.15
CA PHE A 228 7.28 -10.33 9.93
C PHE A 228 7.63 -10.91 11.30
N LEU A 229 6.96 -10.40 12.32
CA LEU A 229 7.20 -10.77 13.71
C LEU A 229 6.38 -11.99 14.05
N ASP A 230 7.03 -12.95 14.69
CA ASP A 230 6.34 -14.07 15.31
C ASP A 230 5.91 -13.63 16.71
N LEU A 231 4.95 -12.70 16.77
CA LEU A 231 4.38 -12.12 17.99
C LEU A 231 2.88 -11.91 17.78
N PRO A 232 2.05 -11.98 18.85
CA PRO A 232 0.64 -11.58 18.78
C PRO A 232 0.48 -10.19 18.18
N LEU A 233 -0.60 -9.95 17.43
CA LEU A 233 -0.83 -8.67 16.74
C LEU A 233 -0.63 -7.45 17.65
N ALA A 234 -1.18 -7.45 18.87
CA ALA A 234 -1.05 -6.33 19.80
C ALA A 234 0.42 -6.03 20.19
N GLU A 235 1.21 -7.06 20.45
CA GLU A 235 2.63 -6.92 20.81
C GLU A 235 3.47 -6.52 19.59
N ALA A 236 3.19 -7.12 18.43
CA ALA A 236 3.84 -6.76 17.19
C ALA A 236 3.62 -5.28 16.86
N LEU A 237 2.40 -4.77 17.03
CA LEU A 237 2.07 -3.35 16.81
C LEU A 237 2.94 -2.43 17.67
N GLN A 238 3.10 -2.74 18.96
CA GLN A 238 3.96 -1.96 19.86
C GLN A 238 5.42 -1.95 19.38
N VAL A 239 5.93 -3.09 18.91
CA VAL A 239 7.28 -3.16 18.31
C VAL A 239 7.38 -2.27 17.07
N ARG A 240 6.38 -2.28 16.18
CA ARG A 240 6.34 -1.42 14.98
C ARG A 240 6.35 0.06 15.36
N GLU A 241 5.59 0.45 16.37
CA GLU A 241 5.52 1.84 16.86
C GLU A 241 6.83 2.32 17.47
N ALA A 242 7.48 1.49 18.28
CA ALA A 242 8.78 1.80 18.88
C ALA A 242 9.89 1.87 17.82
N ARG A 243 9.84 0.99 16.81
CA ARG A 243 10.76 1.06 15.66
C ARG A 243 10.53 2.31 14.82
N ALA A 244 9.29 2.75 14.67
CA ALA A 244 8.97 4.02 14.02
C ALA A 244 9.57 5.22 14.76
N ASP A 245 9.55 5.25 16.10
CA ASP A 245 10.18 6.33 16.88
C ASP A 245 11.69 6.42 16.64
N LYS A 246 12.38 5.28 16.66
CA LYS A 246 13.82 5.22 16.34
C LYS A 246 14.11 5.66 14.90
N LEU A 247 13.22 5.35 13.98
CA LEU A 247 13.35 5.78 12.59
C LEU A 247 13.19 7.30 12.45
N LEU A 248 12.28 7.91 13.21
CA LEU A 248 12.12 9.36 13.25
C LEU A 248 13.31 10.05 13.92
N GLU A 249 13.89 9.46 14.97
CA GLU A 249 15.15 9.94 15.57
C GLU A 249 16.30 9.95 14.54
N LEU A 250 16.41 8.88 13.74
CA LEU A 250 17.36 8.84 12.62
C LEU A 250 17.09 9.94 11.60
N ASP A 251 15.83 10.21 11.27
CA ASP A 251 15.46 11.28 10.33
C ASP A 251 15.86 12.66 10.85
N ASP A 252 15.73 12.91 12.15
CA ASP A 252 16.13 14.18 12.77
C ASP A 252 17.66 14.37 12.75
N ALA A 253 18.41 13.30 13.03
CA ALA A 253 19.87 13.32 12.92
C ALA A 253 20.31 13.58 11.46
N VAL A 254 19.64 12.95 10.48
CA VAL A 254 19.91 13.17 9.05
C VAL A 254 19.52 14.58 8.61
N ALA A 255 18.40 15.12 9.10
CA ALA A 255 17.97 16.47 8.79
C ALA A 255 19.01 17.51 9.24
N THR A 256 19.58 17.33 10.43
CA THR A 256 20.68 18.18 10.94
C THR A 256 21.88 18.20 9.99
N VAL A 257 22.28 17.02 9.49
CA VAL A 257 23.38 16.92 8.50
C VAL A 257 23.01 17.62 7.19
N VAL A 258 21.80 17.38 6.68
CA VAL A 258 21.29 18.00 5.44
C VAL A 258 21.30 19.52 5.54
N ASP A 259 20.86 20.08 6.67
CA ASP A 259 20.83 21.53 6.85
C ASP A 259 22.23 22.12 7.00
N GLY A 260 23.17 21.41 7.65
CA GLY A 260 24.59 21.78 7.65
C GLY A 260 25.22 21.79 6.25
N LEU A 261 24.87 20.83 5.38
CA LEU A 261 25.32 20.81 3.98
C LEU A 261 24.71 21.97 3.17
N LYS A 262 23.42 22.29 3.38
CA LYS A 262 22.77 23.45 2.73
C LYS A 262 23.41 24.78 3.14
N ALA A 263 23.75 24.95 4.42
CA ALA A 263 24.42 26.15 4.92
C ALA A 263 25.78 26.37 4.25
N ARG A 264 26.42 25.30 3.75
CA ARG A 264 27.66 25.35 2.96
C ARG A 264 27.43 25.56 1.46
N GLY A 265 26.20 25.87 1.05
CA GLY A 265 25.85 26.13 -0.36
C GLY A 265 25.67 24.88 -1.21
N LEU A 266 25.40 23.72 -0.59
CA LEU A 266 25.02 22.48 -1.30
C LEU A 266 23.49 22.36 -1.32
N GLN A 267 22.88 22.63 -2.47
CA GLN A 267 21.44 22.49 -2.66
C GLN A 267 21.13 21.41 -3.68
N SER A 268 20.37 20.39 -3.27
CA SER A 268 19.91 19.31 -4.16
C SER A 268 18.66 18.65 -3.58
N PRO A 269 17.66 18.28 -4.41
CA PRO A 269 16.51 17.50 -3.97
C PRO A 269 16.91 16.10 -3.47
N TYR A 270 18.10 15.59 -3.83
CA TYR A 270 18.60 14.28 -3.44
C TYR A 270 19.49 14.28 -2.20
N LEU A 271 19.69 15.44 -1.56
CA LEU A 271 20.66 15.59 -0.47
C LEU A 271 20.39 14.65 0.71
N LYS A 272 19.12 14.46 1.08
CA LYS A 272 18.73 13.48 2.12
C LYS A 272 19.06 12.05 1.70
N ASN A 273 18.72 11.66 0.47
CA ASN A 273 19.03 10.32 -0.05
C ASN A 273 20.54 10.06 -0.08
N PHE A 274 21.34 11.06 -0.45
CA PHE A 274 22.79 11.00 -0.41
C PHE A 274 23.32 10.76 1.01
N VAL A 275 22.88 11.57 1.99
CA VAL A 275 23.30 11.41 3.40
C VAL A 275 22.94 10.01 3.92
N VAL A 276 21.71 9.56 3.69
CA VAL A 276 21.26 8.22 4.11
C VAL A 276 22.10 7.12 3.45
N ALA A 277 22.39 7.23 2.16
CA ALA A 277 23.23 6.27 1.45
C ALA A 277 24.67 6.23 1.98
N ARG A 278 25.19 7.34 2.49
CA ARG A 278 26.55 7.45 3.04
C ARG A 278 26.68 6.83 4.42
N ILE A 279 25.67 6.99 5.27
CA ILE A 279 25.63 6.40 6.63
C ILE A 279 25.17 4.94 6.62
N ASN A 280 24.56 4.47 5.53
CA ASN A 280 24.10 3.09 5.39
C ASN A 280 25.27 2.12 5.15
N PHE A 281 25.72 1.48 6.23
CA PHE A 281 26.80 0.48 6.19
C PHE A 281 26.38 -0.86 5.56
N LEU A 282 25.08 -1.14 5.40
CA LEU A 282 24.60 -2.42 4.86
C LEU A 282 24.98 -2.64 3.40
N ARG A 283 25.36 -1.59 2.66
CA ARG A 283 25.92 -1.72 1.32
C ARG A 283 27.19 -2.57 1.27
N PHE A 284 27.93 -2.62 2.39
CA PHE A 284 29.15 -3.42 2.53
C PHE A 284 28.92 -4.76 3.23
N LYS A 285 27.80 -4.90 3.94
CA LYS A 285 27.43 -6.14 4.62
C LYS A 285 26.65 -7.04 3.65
N LYS A 286 27.35 -8.00 3.05
CA LYS A 286 26.77 -9.00 2.12
C LYS A 286 26.20 -10.23 2.83
N GLU A 287 26.68 -10.55 4.03
CA GLU A 287 26.33 -11.78 4.76
C GLU A 287 25.94 -11.48 6.23
N GLY A 288 25.18 -12.41 6.82
CA GLY A 288 24.72 -12.36 8.21
C GLY A 288 23.39 -11.62 8.43
N PRO A 289 22.71 -11.88 9.56
CA PRO A 289 21.41 -11.28 9.85
C PRO A 289 21.53 -9.74 9.96
N VAL A 290 20.48 -9.06 9.49
CA VAL A 290 20.32 -7.62 9.62
C VAL A 290 19.16 -7.39 10.57
N GLU A 291 19.46 -6.90 11.76
CA GLU A 291 18.46 -6.57 12.76
C GLU A 291 18.16 -5.08 12.74
N PHE A 292 16.89 -4.71 12.89
CA PHE A 292 16.44 -3.33 12.83
C PHE A 292 17.13 -2.43 13.86
N ASP A 293 17.04 -2.77 15.15
CA ASP A 293 17.48 -1.89 16.23
C ASP A 293 18.99 -1.59 16.20
N PRO A 294 19.89 -2.59 16.07
CA PRO A 294 21.32 -2.33 15.94
C PRO A 294 21.67 -1.54 14.66
N THR A 295 20.93 -1.78 13.57
CA THR A 295 21.15 -1.08 12.30
C THR A 295 20.82 0.40 12.43
N VAL A 296 19.64 0.74 12.96
CA VAL A 296 19.20 2.12 13.13
C VAL A 296 20.09 2.86 14.14
N ALA A 297 20.42 2.24 15.28
CA ALA A 297 21.32 2.84 16.27
C ALA A 297 22.70 3.20 15.67
N ARG A 298 23.27 2.29 14.86
CA ARG A 298 24.54 2.54 14.17
C ARG A 298 24.43 3.63 13.10
N MET A 299 23.32 3.71 12.38
CA MET A 299 23.07 4.77 11.41
C MET A 299 22.91 6.13 12.10
N ILE A 300 22.21 6.21 13.24
CA ILE A 300 22.10 7.43 14.07
C ILE A 300 23.49 7.89 14.52
N SER A 301 24.31 6.99 15.04
CA SER A 301 25.68 7.31 15.46
C SER A 301 26.53 7.83 14.27
N SER A 302 26.38 7.21 13.10
CA SER A 302 27.06 7.66 11.87
C SER A 302 26.59 9.03 11.40
N ALA A 303 25.28 9.33 11.50
CA ALA A 303 24.72 10.64 11.17
C ALA A 303 25.22 11.74 12.12
N ARG A 304 25.27 11.47 13.43
CA ARG A 304 25.79 12.41 14.43
C ARG A 304 27.28 12.70 14.26
N LYS A 305 28.07 11.74 13.75
CA LYS A 305 29.50 11.88 13.48
C LYS A 305 29.81 12.26 12.03
N PHE A 306 28.81 12.71 11.27
CA PHE A 306 28.97 12.98 9.86
C PHE A 306 29.89 14.18 9.64
N ASN A 307 30.96 13.98 8.87
CA ASN A 307 31.91 15.04 8.55
C ASN A 307 31.45 15.79 7.29
N LEU A 308 31.03 17.05 7.46
CA LEU A 308 30.54 17.91 6.39
C LEU A 308 31.66 18.33 5.41
N ASP A 309 32.92 18.38 5.83
CA ASP A 309 34.06 18.81 5.00
C ASP A 309 34.44 17.81 3.93
N LYS A 310 33.98 16.57 4.06
CA LYS A 310 34.26 15.49 3.11
C LYS A 310 33.19 15.34 2.03
N VAL A 311 32.32 16.35 1.85
CA VAL A 311 31.24 16.32 0.86
C VAL A 311 31.43 17.43 -0.17
N ASN A 312 31.62 17.04 -1.43
CA ASN A 312 31.76 17.98 -2.55
C ASN A 312 30.54 17.92 -3.49
N ARG A 313 30.36 18.94 -4.33
CA ARG A 313 29.22 19.03 -5.28
C ARG A 313 29.16 17.84 -6.25
N GLU A 314 30.32 17.37 -6.71
CA GLU A 314 30.43 16.23 -7.63
C GLU A 314 29.90 14.92 -7.02
N ASP A 315 30.03 14.73 -5.70
CA ASP A 315 29.54 13.53 -5.01
C ASP A 315 28.00 13.45 -5.01
N ILE A 316 27.34 14.61 -5.02
CA ILE A 316 25.87 14.72 -5.04
C ILE A 316 25.33 14.52 -6.46
N GLY A 317 26.05 15.01 -7.48
CA GLY A 317 25.67 14.85 -8.89
C GLY A 317 25.66 13.41 -9.40
N ARG A 318 26.43 12.50 -8.77
CA ARG A 318 26.42 11.06 -9.09
C ARG A 318 25.17 10.33 -8.59
N MET A 319 24.36 10.96 -7.73
CA MET A 319 23.11 10.39 -7.20
C MET A 319 21.86 10.77 -8.02
N SER A 320 21.93 11.83 -8.83
CA SER A 320 20.99 12.01 -9.94
C SER A 320 21.39 11.01 -11.03
N GLY A 321 20.59 9.97 -11.26
CA GLY A 321 20.73 9.14 -12.46
C GLY A 321 20.69 10.02 -13.73
N PRO A 322 21.05 9.47 -14.90
CA PRO A 322 21.06 10.25 -16.13
C PRO A 322 19.69 10.94 -16.27
N LEU A 323 19.70 12.26 -16.49
CA LEU A 323 18.57 12.94 -17.11
C LEU A 323 18.20 12.05 -18.29
N LEU A 324 16.96 11.57 -18.33
CA LEU A 324 16.41 10.96 -19.54
C LEU A 324 16.80 11.92 -20.66
N ALA A 325 17.68 11.45 -21.55
CA ALA A 325 18.01 12.19 -22.74
C ALA A 325 16.67 12.55 -23.38
N GLU A 326 16.49 13.84 -23.65
CA GLU A 326 15.45 14.28 -24.56
C GLU A 326 15.61 13.44 -25.82
N ASP A 327 14.60 12.63 -26.14
CA ASP A 327 14.54 11.95 -27.42
C ASP A 327 14.59 13.05 -28.49
N PRO A 328 15.59 13.03 -29.41
CA PRO A 328 15.65 14.01 -30.46
C PRO A 328 14.52 13.75 -31.47
N GLU A 329 13.71 14.78 -31.66
CA GLU A 329 12.71 15.09 -32.71
C GLU A 329 11.89 13.96 -33.36
#